data_AF-A0A497DTA0-F1
#
_entry.id   AF-A0A497DTA0-F1
#
_cell.length_a   1.000
_cell.length_b   1.000
_cell.length_c   1.000
_cell.angle_alpha   90.00
_cell.angle_beta   90.00
_cell.angle_gamma   90.00
#
_symmetry.space_group_name_H-M   'P 1'
#
loop_
_entity.id
_entity.type
_entity.pdbx_description
1 polymer ?
#
loop_
_entity_poly.entity_id
_entity_poly.type
_entity_poly.pdbx_seq_one_letter_code
_entity_poly.pdbx_strand_id
1 'polypeptide(L)'
;MTMSNIEKQIKEQRLLLDSDRPREGHEDRFLQKLERQPGRGPVRRIRFRHAIQVAASVAIILTSAVLLVRQDRSGSKVAQQEIPAAVMEADFYYASQVDARYNEIQDFEFSDAEEKAVLLDELKGLESYHKQLMKDLEANPDDDRVVSALIRHYQLKLEVMDQIITQLNQVKSEISENYEKESI
;
A
#
# COMPACT_ATOMS: atom_id res chain seq x y z
N MET A 1 -16.70 -42.44 -9.18
CA MET A 1 -16.12 -41.75 -8.00
C MET A 1 -15.13 -42.70 -7.37
N THR A 2 -13.83 -42.43 -7.48
CA THR A 2 -12.77 -43.31 -6.91
C THR A 2 -12.62 -43.01 -5.43
N MET A 3 -12.76 -44.01 -4.56
CA MET A 3 -12.50 -43.84 -3.12
C MET A 3 -11.06 -43.39 -2.90
N SER A 4 -10.87 -42.43 -2.00
CA SER A 4 -9.54 -41.92 -1.69
C SER A 4 -8.71 -43.01 -0.98
N ASN A 5 -7.38 -42.98 -1.14
CA ASN A 5 -6.48 -43.97 -0.54
C ASN A 5 -6.64 -44.03 1.00
N ILE A 6 -6.97 -42.89 1.62
CA ILE A 6 -7.22 -42.75 3.04
C ILE A 6 -8.51 -43.47 3.46
N GLU A 7 -9.59 -43.35 2.68
CA GLU A 7 -10.84 -44.06 2.95
C GLU A 7 -10.66 -45.58 2.93
N LYS A 8 -9.81 -46.08 2.04
CA LYS A 8 -9.48 -47.50 1.96
C LYS A 8 -8.76 -47.97 3.24
N GLN A 9 -7.75 -47.23 3.68
CA GLN A 9 -6.98 -47.54 4.89
C GLN A 9 -7.83 -47.49 6.16
N ILE A 10 -8.72 -46.50 6.30
CA ILE A 10 -9.63 -46.38 7.45
C ILE A 10 -10.59 -47.57 7.50
N LYS A 11 -11.10 -48.04 6.35
CA LYS A 11 -11.99 -49.19 6.28
C LYS A 11 -11.28 -50.50 6.64
N GLU A 12 -10.06 -50.68 6.15
CA GLU A 12 -9.26 -51.89 6.41
C GLU A 12 -8.87 -52.01 7.89
N GLN A 13 -8.64 -50.89 8.58
CA GLN A 13 -8.21 -50.86 9.97
C GLN A 13 -9.34 -50.57 10.98
N ARG A 14 -10.60 -50.53 10.54
CA ARG A 14 -11.74 -50.10 11.36
C ARG A 14 -11.84 -50.84 12.71
N LEU A 15 -11.66 -52.15 12.71
CA LEU A 15 -11.73 -52.97 13.92
C LEU A 15 -10.62 -52.64 14.95
N LEU A 16 -9.45 -52.19 14.49
CA LEU A 16 -8.37 -51.73 15.37
C LEU A 16 -8.65 -50.32 15.91
N LEU A 17 -9.28 -49.47 15.10
CA LEU A 17 -9.61 -48.10 15.46
C LEU A 17 -10.79 -48.00 16.45
N ASP A 18 -11.75 -48.93 16.37
CA ASP A 18 -12.93 -48.98 17.24
C ASP A 18 -12.69 -49.78 18.55
N SER A 19 -11.45 -50.17 18.84
CA SER A 19 -11.11 -51.07 19.95
C SER A 19 -11.17 -50.41 21.33
N ASP A 20 -10.84 -49.13 21.44
CA ASP A 20 -10.74 -48.41 22.70
C ASP A 20 -11.82 -47.32 22.82
N ARG A 21 -12.47 -47.26 23.98
CA ARG A 21 -13.38 -46.16 24.32
C ARG A 21 -12.64 -45.05 25.06
N PRO A 22 -13.02 -43.79 24.85
CA PRO A 22 -12.48 -42.70 25.64
C PRO A 22 -12.78 -42.89 27.14
N ARG A 23 -11.89 -42.41 28.00
CA ARG A 23 -12.10 -42.40 29.45
C ARG A 23 -13.36 -41.60 29.80
N GLU A 24 -14.09 -42.02 30.83
CA GLU A 24 -15.29 -41.34 31.34
C GLU A 24 -15.08 -39.82 31.49
N GLY A 25 -16.14 -39.05 31.20
CA GLY A 25 -16.09 -37.58 31.13
C GLY A 25 -15.28 -37.02 29.95
N HIS A 26 -14.94 -37.84 28.94
CA HIS A 26 -14.27 -37.37 27.72
C HIS A 26 -15.11 -36.33 26.98
N GLU A 27 -16.43 -36.56 26.85
CA GLU A 27 -17.35 -35.65 26.18
C GLU A 27 -17.39 -34.29 26.87
N ASP A 28 -17.53 -34.26 28.20
CA ASP A 28 -17.50 -33.02 28.98
C ASP A 28 -16.17 -32.27 28.84
N ARG A 29 -15.03 -32.99 28.86
CA ARG A 29 -13.71 -32.39 28.62
C ARG A 29 -13.54 -31.91 27.18
N PHE A 30 -14.18 -32.56 26.22
CA PHE A 30 -14.16 -32.19 24.81
C PHE A 30 -14.99 -30.93 24.59
N LEU A 31 -16.22 -30.89 25.10
CA LEU A 31 -17.09 -29.71 25.08
C LEU A 31 -16.45 -28.53 25.81
N GLN A 32 -15.86 -28.76 26.98
CA GLN A 32 -15.12 -27.74 27.70
C GLN A 32 -13.91 -27.23 26.91
N LYS A 33 -13.21 -28.08 26.14
CA LYS A 33 -12.13 -27.64 25.23
C LYS A 33 -12.65 -26.93 23.98
N LEU A 34 -13.87 -27.23 23.54
CA LEU A 34 -14.52 -26.56 22.41
C LEU A 34 -15.04 -25.17 22.81
N GLU A 35 -15.55 -25.04 24.04
CA GLU A 35 -15.98 -23.78 24.63
C GLU A 35 -14.80 -22.92 25.11
N ARG A 36 -13.69 -23.55 25.55
CA ARG A 36 -12.43 -22.88 25.92
C ARG A 36 -11.44 -22.73 24.79
N GLN A 37 -11.69 -23.33 23.62
CA GLN A 37 -11.18 -22.73 22.42
C GLN A 37 -11.83 -21.35 22.44
N PRO A 38 -11.07 -20.23 22.60
CA PRO A 38 -11.57 -19.04 21.94
C PRO A 38 -11.90 -19.55 20.54
N GLY A 39 -12.99 -19.11 19.94
CA GLY A 39 -13.12 -19.36 18.51
C GLY A 39 -11.77 -19.01 17.84
N ARG A 40 -11.67 -19.20 16.55
CA ARG A 40 -10.97 -18.14 15.84
C ARG A 40 -11.78 -16.87 16.10
N GLY A 41 -11.67 -16.28 17.30
CA GLY A 41 -12.28 -15.05 17.74
C GLY A 41 -11.89 -14.11 16.63
N PRO A 42 -12.92 -13.52 16.00
CA PRO A 42 -12.98 -13.26 14.56
C PRO A 42 -11.56 -13.00 14.12
N VAL A 43 -10.92 -13.98 13.42
CA VAL A 43 -9.52 -13.86 13.00
C VAL A 43 -9.44 -12.42 12.59
N ARG A 44 -8.69 -11.62 13.35
CA ARG A 44 -8.66 -10.18 13.14
C ARG A 44 -8.03 -10.12 11.77
N ARG A 45 -8.87 -10.17 10.73
CA ARG A 45 -8.60 -9.71 9.39
C ARG A 45 -8.55 -8.20 9.61
N ILE A 46 -7.60 -7.77 10.44
CA ILE A 46 -6.95 -6.49 10.31
C ILE A 46 -6.57 -6.52 8.85
N ARG A 47 -7.32 -5.78 8.04
CA ARG A 47 -6.89 -4.94 6.93
C ARG A 47 -5.58 -5.34 6.22
N PHE A 48 -5.27 -6.62 6.13
CA PHE A 48 -4.03 -7.12 5.53
C PHE A 48 -4.05 -6.79 4.04
N ARG A 49 -5.26 -6.68 3.44
CA ARG A 49 -5.44 -6.13 2.09
C ARG A 49 -5.05 -4.65 2.00
N HIS A 50 -5.42 -3.80 2.95
CA HIS A 50 -5.10 -2.37 2.91
C HIS A 50 -3.64 -2.10 3.29
N ALA A 51 -3.09 -2.79 4.29
CA ALA A 51 -1.67 -2.73 4.62
C ALA A 51 -0.79 -3.23 3.45
N ILE A 52 -1.23 -4.24 2.69
CA ILE A 52 -0.54 -4.70 1.47
C ILE A 52 -0.67 -3.68 0.33
N GLN A 53 -1.82 -3.01 0.17
CA GLN A 53 -2.01 -1.99 -0.88
C GLN A 53 -1.13 -0.75 -0.66
N VAL A 54 -1.05 -0.27 0.59
CA VAL A 54 -0.17 0.85 0.95
C VAL A 54 1.30 0.42 0.86
N ALA A 55 1.68 -0.76 1.36
CA ALA A 55 3.05 -1.25 1.23
C ALA A 55 3.46 -1.47 -0.24
N ALA A 56 2.54 -1.86 -1.13
CA ALA A 56 2.81 -2.03 -2.55
C ALA A 56 3.04 -0.69 -3.28
N SER A 57 2.28 0.36 -2.97
CA SER A 57 2.51 1.69 -3.56
C SER A 57 3.85 2.28 -3.11
N VAL A 58 4.16 2.18 -1.81
CA VAL A 58 5.45 2.62 -1.24
C VAL A 58 6.62 1.82 -1.82
N ALA A 59 6.47 0.49 -1.97
CA ALA A 59 7.51 -0.35 -2.58
C ALA A 59 7.76 -0.02 -4.06
N ILE A 60 6.72 0.31 -4.85
CA ILE A 60 6.87 0.74 -6.26
C ILE A 60 7.60 2.10 -6.34
N ILE A 61 7.29 3.03 -5.44
CA ILE A 61 7.93 4.35 -5.36
C ILE A 61 9.42 4.22 -4.98
N LEU A 62 9.74 3.41 -3.97
CA LEU A 62 11.12 3.20 -3.53
C LEU A 62 11.96 2.45 -4.57
N THR A 63 11.37 1.48 -5.27
CA THR A 63 12.08 0.74 -6.33
C THR A 63 12.32 1.57 -7.59
N SER A 64 11.39 2.46 -7.95
CA SER A 64 11.57 3.38 -9.10
C SER A 64 12.63 4.46 -8.84
N ALA A 65 12.73 4.98 -7.61
CA ALA A 65 13.78 5.92 -7.22
C ALA A 65 15.19 5.30 -7.30
N VAL A 66 15.35 4.02 -6.94
CA VAL A 66 16.65 3.34 -6.96
C VAL A 66 17.15 3.01 -8.38
N LEU A 67 16.25 2.79 -9.34
CA LEU A 67 16.63 2.44 -10.72
C LEU A 67 17.14 3.63 -11.55
N LEU A 68 16.76 4.87 -11.22
CA LEU A 68 17.14 6.06 -12.00
C LEU A 68 18.40 6.76 -11.49
N VAL A 69 18.80 6.53 -10.23
CA VAL A 69 20.08 7.02 -9.67
C VAL A 69 21.31 6.40 -10.36
N ARG A 70 21.11 5.37 -11.20
CA ARG A 70 22.18 4.74 -12.01
C ARG A 70 22.48 5.45 -13.34
N GLN A 71 21.87 6.60 -13.62
CA GLN A 71 22.17 7.34 -14.84
C GLN A 71 23.37 8.27 -14.63
N ASP A 72 24.43 8.02 -15.40
CA ASP A 72 25.77 8.58 -15.26
C ASP A 72 25.81 10.11 -15.12
N ARG A 73 26.45 10.55 -14.03
CA ARG A 73 26.85 11.95 -13.81
C ARG A 73 28.05 12.28 -14.70
N SER A 74 27.81 12.58 -15.97
CA SER A 74 28.79 13.29 -16.79
C SER A 74 28.56 14.79 -16.63
N GLY A 75 29.37 15.41 -15.77
CA GLY A 75 29.35 16.84 -15.51
C GLY A 75 30.09 17.64 -16.56
N SER A 76 29.67 18.88 -16.77
CA SER A 76 30.54 19.95 -17.28
C SER A 76 29.91 21.34 -17.13
N LYS A 77 30.70 22.22 -16.49
CA LYS A 77 30.70 23.69 -16.54
C LYS A 77 29.57 24.44 -15.81
N VAL A 78 29.95 24.93 -14.62
CA VAL A 78 29.26 25.97 -13.85
C VAL A 78 29.29 27.28 -14.65
N ALA A 79 28.16 27.62 -15.26
CA ALA A 79 27.81 28.98 -15.59
C ALA A 79 26.64 29.36 -14.69
N GLN A 80 26.74 30.50 -13.98
CA GLN A 80 25.60 31.11 -13.30
C GLN A 80 24.60 31.60 -14.37
N GLN A 81 23.80 30.68 -14.88
CA GLN A 81 22.59 31.01 -15.61
C GLN A 81 21.42 30.94 -14.61
N GLU A 82 20.37 31.70 -14.88
CA GLU A 82 19.14 31.64 -14.10
C GLU A 82 18.26 30.51 -14.63
N ILE A 83 17.45 29.88 -13.76
CA ILE A 83 16.50 28.84 -14.17
C ILE A 83 15.54 29.41 -15.24
N PRO A 84 15.29 28.71 -16.35
CA PRO A 84 14.35 29.18 -17.37
C PRO A 84 12.96 29.44 -16.79
N ALA A 85 12.34 30.58 -17.15
CA ALA A 85 11.04 30.98 -16.63
C ALA A 85 9.93 29.93 -16.84
N ALA A 86 9.95 29.22 -17.96
CA ALA A 86 9.02 28.12 -18.25
C ALA A 86 9.13 26.96 -17.25
N VAL A 87 10.32 26.69 -16.70
CA VAL A 87 10.52 25.65 -15.71
C VAL A 87 9.95 26.09 -14.36
N MET A 88 10.15 27.35 -13.97
CA MET A 88 9.53 27.90 -12.75
C MET A 88 7.99 27.94 -12.83
N GLU A 89 7.43 28.26 -13.99
CA GLU A 89 5.97 28.22 -14.19
C GLU A 89 5.44 26.79 -14.06
N ALA A 90 6.12 25.81 -14.66
CA ALA A 90 5.77 24.41 -14.52
C ALA A 90 5.88 23.92 -13.07
N ASP A 91 6.94 24.32 -12.36
CA ASP A 91 7.15 24.02 -10.93
C ASP A 91 5.96 24.49 -10.09
N PHE A 92 5.57 25.76 -10.24
CA PHE A 92 4.42 26.32 -9.54
C PHE A 92 3.12 25.59 -9.88
N TYR A 93 2.89 25.31 -11.18
CA TYR A 93 1.71 24.58 -11.63
C TYR A 93 1.64 23.20 -10.97
N TYR A 94 2.71 22.41 -11.04
CA TYR A 94 2.70 21.06 -10.47
C TYR A 94 2.66 21.05 -8.95
N ALA A 95 3.30 22.01 -8.27
CA ALA A 95 3.19 22.20 -6.83
C ALA A 95 1.73 22.38 -6.40
N SER A 96 0.98 23.26 -7.09
CA SER A 96 -0.43 23.48 -6.79
C SER A 96 -1.29 22.23 -6.96
N GLN A 97 -0.98 21.40 -7.97
CA GLN A 97 -1.69 20.16 -8.25
C GLN A 97 -1.40 19.06 -7.22
N VAL A 98 -0.17 19.00 -6.71
CA VAL A 98 0.24 18.13 -5.61
C VAL A 98 -0.47 18.55 -4.33
N ASP A 99 -0.48 19.84 -4.00
CA ASP A 99 -1.12 20.37 -2.80
C ASP A 99 -2.62 20.08 -2.81
N ALA A 100 -3.29 20.25 -3.96
CA ALA A 100 -4.71 19.92 -4.10
C ALA A 100 -5.00 18.45 -3.74
N ARG A 101 -4.21 17.50 -4.27
CA ARG A 101 -4.36 16.07 -3.98
C ARG A 101 -3.97 15.71 -2.55
N TYR A 102 -2.95 16.37 -2.01
CA TYR A 102 -2.54 16.18 -0.63
C TYR A 102 -3.67 16.57 0.32
N ASN A 103 -4.32 17.72 0.07
CA ASN A 103 -5.47 18.17 0.84
C ASN A 103 -6.66 17.21 0.68
N GLU A 104 -6.93 16.71 -0.53
CA GLU A 104 -7.99 15.71 -0.73
C GLU A 104 -7.73 14.42 0.06
N ILE A 105 -6.50 13.91 0.05
CA ILE A 105 -6.10 12.75 0.86
C ILE A 105 -6.19 13.08 2.35
N GLN A 106 -5.76 14.27 2.76
CA GLN A 106 -5.81 14.72 4.15
C GLN A 106 -7.26 14.87 4.64
N ASP A 107 -8.19 15.31 3.82
CA ASP A 107 -9.59 15.53 4.21
C ASP A 107 -10.41 14.23 4.17
N PHE A 108 -9.87 13.16 3.59
CA PHE A 108 -10.51 11.86 3.60
C PHE A 108 -10.68 11.32 5.04
N GLU A 109 -11.84 10.69 5.28
CA GLU A 109 -12.16 10.05 6.56
C GLU A 109 -11.59 8.62 6.59
N PHE A 110 -10.52 8.43 7.35
CA PHE A 110 -9.90 7.12 7.56
C PHE A 110 -10.54 6.41 8.74
N SER A 111 -10.74 5.10 8.62
CA SER A 111 -11.17 4.26 9.75
C SER A 111 -10.08 4.02 10.79
N ASP A 112 -8.83 4.42 10.51
CA ASP A 112 -7.70 4.39 11.46
C ASP A 112 -6.86 5.66 11.33
N ALA A 113 -6.68 6.36 12.45
CA ALA A 113 -5.92 7.59 12.51
C ALA A 113 -4.41 7.35 12.38
N GLU A 114 -3.90 6.19 12.80
CA GLU A 114 -2.48 5.84 12.67
C GLU A 114 -2.13 5.59 11.19
N GLU A 115 -2.98 4.86 10.46
CA GLU A 115 -2.83 4.64 9.01
C GLU A 115 -2.79 5.98 8.24
N LYS A 116 -3.68 6.92 8.59
CA LYS A 116 -3.68 8.27 8.02
C LYS A 116 -2.37 9.02 8.30
N ALA A 117 -1.90 8.97 9.54
CA ALA A 117 -0.69 9.68 9.94
C ALA A 117 0.54 9.15 9.19
N VAL A 118 0.67 7.82 9.05
CA VAL A 118 1.76 7.18 8.31
C VAL A 118 1.73 7.58 6.83
N LEU A 119 0.57 7.49 6.18
CA LEU A 119 0.44 7.87 4.76
C LEU A 119 0.83 9.35 4.52
N LEU A 120 0.37 10.26 5.38
CA LEU A 120 0.71 11.68 5.24
C LEU A 120 2.21 11.95 5.48
N ASP A 121 2.86 11.20 6.37
CA ASP A 121 4.30 11.29 6.59
C ASP A 121 5.10 10.78 5.37
N GLU A 122 4.67 9.67 4.78
CA GLU A 122 5.27 9.14 3.54
C GLU A 122 5.13 10.11 2.37
N LEU A 123 3.96 10.74 2.22
CA LEU A 123 3.73 11.76 1.19
C LEU A 123 4.63 13.00 1.37
N LYS A 124 5.00 13.36 2.61
CA LYS A 124 5.99 14.41 2.87
C LYS A 124 7.41 13.97 2.49
N GLY A 125 7.76 12.70 2.73
CA GLY A 125 9.08 12.15 2.37
C GLY A 125 9.42 12.26 0.88
N LEU A 126 8.40 12.28 0.02
CA LEU A 126 8.52 12.44 -1.44
C LEU A 126 9.05 13.81 -1.89
N GLU A 127 9.12 14.81 -1.02
CA GLU A 127 9.58 16.17 -1.35
C GLU A 127 11.11 16.27 -1.52
N SER A 128 11.86 15.36 -0.88
CA SER A 128 13.33 15.42 -0.84
C SER A 128 14.00 15.32 -2.21
N TYR A 129 13.49 14.45 -3.09
CA TYR A 129 14.03 14.26 -4.44
C TYR A 129 13.76 15.47 -5.35
N HIS A 130 12.59 16.10 -5.22
CA HIS A 130 12.26 17.32 -5.93
C HIS A 130 13.25 18.46 -5.61
N LYS A 131 13.55 18.68 -4.32
CA LYS A 131 14.56 19.67 -3.88
C LYS A 131 15.94 19.40 -4.47
N GLN A 132 16.30 18.12 -4.62
CA GLN A 132 17.56 17.74 -5.24
C GLN A 132 17.60 18.08 -6.73
N LEU A 133 16.53 17.79 -7.48
CA LEU A 133 16.43 18.16 -8.90
C LEU A 133 16.47 19.68 -9.11
N MET A 134 15.80 20.46 -8.25
CA MET A 134 15.87 21.92 -8.30
C MET A 134 17.29 22.43 -8.06
N LYS A 135 18.01 21.86 -7.09
CA LYS A 135 19.42 22.20 -6.85
C LYS A 135 20.34 21.83 -8.01
N ASP A 136 20.11 20.67 -8.64
CA ASP A 136 20.88 20.24 -9.80
C ASP A 136 20.62 21.15 -11.02
N LEU A 137 19.38 21.67 -11.14
CA LEU A 137 19.00 22.64 -12.16
C LEU A 137 19.58 24.04 -11.89
N GLU A 138 19.62 24.49 -10.63
CA GLU A 138 20.33 25.73 -10.25
C GLU A 138 21.82 25.65 -10.60
N ALA A 139 22.41 24.46 -10.47
CA ALA A 139 23.82 24.24 -10.81
C ALA A 139 24.06 24.14 -12.34
N ASN A 140 23.08 23.66 -13.10
CA ASN A 140 23.13 23.54 -14.57
C ASN A 140 21.75 23.84 -15.21
N PRO A 141 21.40 25.13 -15.41
CA PRO A 141 20.06 25.54 -15.87
C PRO A 141 19.69 25.07 -17.27
N ASP A 142 20.70 24.84 -18.12
CA ASP A 142 20.54 24.37 -19.50
C ASP A 142 20.54 22.83 -19.61
N ASP A 143 20.51 22.08 -18.50
CA ASP A 143 20.46 20.61 -18.54
C ASP A 143 19.02 20.10 -18.74
N ASP A 144 18.66 19.91 -20.01
CA ASP A 144 17.37 19.34 -20.44
C ASP A 144 17.05 17.99 -19.77
N ARG A 145 18.08 17.23 -19.33
CA ARG A 145 17.87 15.95 -18.64
C ARG A 145 17.33 16.17 -17.24
N VAL A 146 17.80 17.21 -16.53
CA VAL A 146 17.30 17.56 -15.20
C VAL A 146 15.87 18.07 -15.30
N VAL A 147 15.56 18.92 -16.29
CA VAL A 147 14.19 19.39 -16.56
C VAL A 147 13.26 18.21 -16.88
N SER A 148 13.69 17.29 -17.74
CA SER A 148 12.92 16.09 -18.07
C SER A 148 12.68 15.19 -16.85
N ALA A 149 13.71 15.03 -16.00
CA ALA A 149 13.59 14.27 -14.76
C ALA A 149 12.62 14.94 -13.76
N LEU A 150 12.62 16.27 -13.68
CA LEU A 150 11.71 17.05 -12.85
C LEU A 150 10.25 16.88 -13.30
N ILE A 151 9.96 17.06 -14.58
CA ILE A 151 8.62 16.85 -15.14
C ILE A 151 8.17 15.41 -14.92
N ARG A 152 9.04 14.42 -15.17
CA ARG A 152 8.71 13.01 -14.96
C ARG A 152 8.43 12.70 -13.48
N HIS A 153 9.19 13.30 -12.57
CA HIS A 153 8.97 13.16 -11.14
C HIS A 153 7.58 13.68 -10.74
N TYR A 154 7.19 14.87 -11.23
CA TYR A 154 5.86 15.40 -10.97
C TYR A 154 4.74 14.52 -11.50
N GLN A 155 4.85 14.05 -12.75
CA GLN A 155 3.86 13.16 -13.35
C GLN A 155 3.66 11.90 -12.52
N LEU A 156 4.77 11.25 -12.11
CA LEU A 156 4.71 10.05 -11.29
C LEU A 156 4.10 10.33 -9.92
N LYS A 157 4.48 11.44 -9.28
CA LYS A 157 3.94 11.84 -7.97
C LYS A 157 2.42 12.04 -8.04
N LEU A 158 1.95 12.76 -9.05
CA LEU A 158 0.52 12.98 -9.27
C LEU A 158 -0.23 11.67 -9.56
N GLU A 159 0.34 10.80 -10.40
CA GLU A 159 -0.25 9.49 -10.72
C GLU A 159 -0.42 8.63 -9.46
N VAL A 160 0.59 8.59 -8.60
CA VAL A 160 0.53 7.88 -7.32
C VAL A 160 -0.57 8.46 -6.42
N MET A 161 -0.65 9.78 -6.31
CA MET A 161 -1.67 10.44 -5.48
C MET A 161 -3.08 10.19 -6.01
N ASP A 162 -3.28 10.22 -7.33
CA ASP A 162 -4.56 9.90 -7.99
C ASP A 162 -4.96 8.44 -7.76
N GLN A 163 -4.00 7.52 -7.75
CA GLN A 163 -4.24 6.11 -7.40
C GLN A 163 -4.66 5.94 -5.94
N ILE A 164 -4.01 6.65 -5.01
CA ILE A 164 -4.37 6.64 -3.58
C ILE A 164 -5.81 7.15 -3.41
N ILE A 165 -6.15 8.31 -3.98
CA ILE A 165 -7.49 8.88 -3.94
C ILE A 165 -8.53 7.89 -4.49
N THR A 166 -8.23 7.26 -5.62
CA THR A 166 -9.09 6.25 -6.23
C THR A 166 -9.37 5.08 -5.27
N GLN A 167 -8.33 4.56 -4.61
CA GLN A 167 -8.47 3.46 -3.65
C GLN A 167 -9.27 3.87 -2.42
N LEU A 168 -9.04 5.07 -1.88
CA LEU A 168 -9.81 5.62 -0.76
C LEU A 168 -11.30 5.70 -1.12
N ASN A 169 -11.63 6.20 -2.30
CA ASN A 169 -13.02 6.29 -2.77
C ASN A 169 -13.69 4.92 -2.96
N GLN A 170 -12.95 3.91 -3.46
CA GLN A 170 -13.47 2.54 -3.58
C GLN A 170 -13.82 1.94 -2.22
N VAL A 171 -12.97 2.13 -1.21
CA VAL A 171 -13.23 1.66 0.16
C VAL A 171 -14.49 2.32 0.72
N LYS A 172 -14.68 3.63 0.50
CA LYS A 172 -15.90 4.33 0.92
C LYS A 172 -17.17 3.75 0.27
N SER A 173 -17.14 3.45 -1.03
CA SER A 173 -18.31 2.88 -1.72
C SER A 173 -18.65 1.46 -1.27
N GLU A 174 -17.65 0.61 -1.04
CA GLU A 174 -17.87 -0.76 -0.54
C GLU A 174 -18.48 -0.77 0.86
N ILE A 175 -18.10 0.19 1.70
CA ILE A 175 -18.68 0.38 3.02
C ILE A 175 -20.16 0.77 2.91
N SER A 176 -20.52 1.73 2.04
CA SER A 176 -21.92 2.15 1.87
C SER A 176 -22.84 1.04 1.35
N GLU A 177 -22.38 0.20 0.41
CA GLU A 177 -23.21 -0.88 -0.14
C GLU A 177 -23.48 -2.01 0.86
N ASN A 178 -22.56 -2.27 1.79
CA ASN A 178 -22.75 -3.29 2.82
C ASN A 178 -23.77 -2.86 3.88
N TYR A 179 -23.80 -1.57 4.24
CA TYR A 179 -24.79 -1.06 5.21
C TYR A 179 -26.22 -1.11 4.67
N GLU A 180 -26.42 -0.93 3.36
CA GLU A 180 -27.75 -1.02 2.75
C GLU A 180 -28.28 -2.45 2.76
N LYS A 181 -27.42 -3.46 2.56
CA LYS A 181 -27.80 -4.89 2.52
C LYS A 181 -28.05 -5.52 3.89
N GLU A 182 -27.48 -4.98 4.97
CA GLU A 182 -27.77 -5.43 6.35
C GLU A 182 -29.04 -4.80 6.95
N SER A 183 -29.58 -3.76 6.31
CA SER A 183 -30.80 -3.05 6.75
C SER A 183 -32.10 -3.55 6.11
N ILE A 184 -32.04 -4.60 5.28
CA ILE A 184 -33.18 -5.26 4.60
C ILE A 184 -33.35 -6.67 5.18
#